data_AF-A0A662LID2-F1
#
_entry.id   AF-A0A662LID2-F1
#
_cell.length_a   1.000
_cell.length_b   1.000
_cell.length_c   1.000
_cell.angle_alpha   90.00
_cell.angle_beta   90.00
_cell.angle_gamma   90.00
#
_symmetry.space_group_name_H-M   'P 1'
#
loop_
_entity.id
_entity.type
_entity.pdbx_description
1 polymer ?
#
loop_
_entity_poly.entity_id
_entity_poly.type
_entity_poly.pdbx_seq_one_letter_code
_entity_poly.pdbx_strand_id
1 'polypeptide(L)' 'MPVHKYYKIEGNKLIRLRRFCPKCGEGVFLAEHPDRYSCGRCGYTEFKKKEDKKE' A
#
# COMPACT_ATOMS: atom_id res chain seq x y z
N MET A 1 -1.66 -4.17 -14.64
CA MET A 1 -1.65 -2.80 -14.05
C MET A 1 -0.20 -2.31 -13.98
N PRO A 2 0.16 -1.18 -14.59
CA PRO A 2 1.55 -0.74 -14.66
C PRO A 2 2.01 -0.11 -13.33
N VAL A 3 3.20 -0.53 -12.88
CA VAL A 3 3.78 -0.23 -11.56
C VAL A 3 4.06 1.28 -11.36
N HIS A 4 4.26 2.04 -12.44
CA HIS A 4 4.51 3.48 -12.37
C HIS A 4 3.38 4.27 -11.70
N LYS A 5 2.14 3.78 -11.74
CA LYS A 5 0.98 4.47 -11.16
C LYS A 5 1.01 4.53 -9.63
N TYR A 6 1.90 3.78 -8.98
CA TYR A 6 2.04 3.76 -7.53
C TYR A 6 3.11 4.72 -7.00
N TYR A 7 3.80 5.41 -7.91
CA TYR A 7 4.83 6.37 -7.58
C TYR A 7 4.43 7.73 -8.14
N LYS A 8 4.23 8.70 -7.25
CA LYS A 8 4.04 10.11 -7.62
C LYS A 8 5.33 10.85 -7.28
N ILE A 9 5.80 11.67 -8.21
CA ILE A 9 6.96 12.52 -7.98
C ILE A 9 6.41 13.92 -7.70
N GLU A 10 6.61 14.42 -6.48
CA GLU A 10 6.32 15.81 -6.13
C GLU A 10 7.65 16.53 -5.90
N GLY A 11 8.06 17.32 -6.90
CA GLY A 11 9.36 17.98 -6.92
C GLY A 11 10.51 16.97 -6.86
N ASN A 12 11.33 17.06 -5.80
CA ASN A 12 12.47 16.15 -5.55
C ASN A 12 12.13 14.95 -4.66
N LYS A 13 10.85 14.74 -4.29
CA LYS A 13 10.44 13.64 -3.40
C LYS A 13 9.60 12.61 -4.16
N LEU A 14 10.01 11.35 -4.03
CA LEU A 14 9.27 10.18 -4.49
C LEU A 14 8.21 9.81 -3.44
N ILE A 15 6.96 10.17 -3.72
CA ILE A 15 5.80 9.81 -2.90
C ILE A 15 5.26 8.47 -3.38
N ARG A 16 5.28 7.49 -2.47
CA ARG A 16 4.77 6.15 -2.72
C ARG A 16 3.30 6.11 -2.31
N LEU A 17 2.41 5.86 -3.26
CA LEU A 17 0.95 5.99 -3.07
C LEU A 17 0.31 4.81 -2.33
N ARG A 18 0.99 3.65 -2.26
CA ARG A 18 0.45 2.44 -1.63
C ARG A 18 1.35 1.92 -0.53
N ARG A 19 0.74 1.31 0.49
CA ARG A 19 1.45 0.62 1.58
C ARG A 19 2.15 -0.63 1.05
N PHE A 20 3.36 -0.89 1.56
CA PHE A 20 4.06 -2.16 1.36
C PHE A 20 3.56 -3.19 2.36
N CYS A 21 3.65 -4.46 1.97
CA CYS A 21 3.38 -5.54 2.90
C CYS A 21 4.54 -5.71 3.89
N PRO A 22 4.30 -5.65 5.22
CA PRO A 22 5.35 -5.73 6.23
C PRO A 22 6.08 -7.08 6.23
N LYS A 23 5.42 -8.15 5.78
CA LYS A 23 5.99 -9.50 5.70
C LYS A 23 6.73 -9.78 4.40
N CYS A 24 6.28 -9.19 3.30
CA CYS A 24 6.81 -9.49 1.97
C CYS A 24 7.93 -8.51 1.53
N GLY A 25 8.11 -7.40 2.24
CA GLY A 25 9.21 -6.46 2.01
C GLY A 25 8.95 -5.42 0.92
N GLU A 26 9.97 -4.60 0.68
CA GLU A 26 9.94 -3.52 -0.31
C GLU A 26 9.72 -4.08 -1.72
N GLY A 27 8.76 -3.51 -2.45
CA GLY A 27 8.37 -3.94 -3.79
C GLY A 27 7.05 -4.73 -3.87
N VAL A 28 6.49 -5.18 -2.74
CA VAL A 28 5.17 -5.83 -2.70
C VAL A 28 4.13 -4.89 -2.13
N PHE A 29 3.36 -4.28 -3.02
CA PHE A 29 2.25 -3.41 -2.64
C PHE A 29 1.05 -4.21 -2.14
N LEU A 30 0.46 -3.73 -1.06
CA LEU A 30 -0.85 -4.20 -0.61
C LEU A 30 -1.91 -3.73 -1.61
N ALA A 31 -2.81 -4.64 -1.98
CA ALA A 31 -4.03 -4.30 -2.70
C ALA A 31 -4.96 -3.57 -1.73
N GLU A 32 -5.38 -2.38 -2.11
CA GLU A 32 -6.28 -1.58 -1.32
C GLU A 32 -7.72 -1.84 -1.75
N HIS A 33 -8.50 -2.46 -0.87
CA HIS A 33 -9.94 -2.62 -0.98
C HIS A 33 -10.63 -1.64 0.00
N PRO A 34 -11.92 -1.36 -0.17
CA PRO A 34 -12.66 -0.47 0.73
C PRO A 34 -12.72 -1.00 2.17
N ASP A 35 -12.78 -2.32 2.33
CA ASP A 35 -12.92 -3.03 3.61
C ASP A 35 -11.57 -3.53 4.18
N ARG A 36 -10.54 -3.71 3.35
CA ARG A 36 -9.28 -4.34 3.74
C ARG A 36 -8.10 -3.98 2.84
N TYR A 37 -6.90 -4.19 3.35
CA TYR A 37 -5.67 -4.30 2.58
C TYR A 37 -5.31 -5.77 2.44
N SER A 38 -5.03 -6.24 1.23
CA SER A 38 -4.69 -7.65 0.98
C SER A 38 -3.38 -7.78 0.21
N CYS A 39 -2.48 -8.64 0.68
CA CYS A 39 -1.25 -8.97 0.01
C CYS A 39 -1.44 -10.22 -0.85
N GLY A 40 -1.31 -10.07 -2.18
CA GLY A 40 -1.41 -11.21 -3.11
C GLY A 40 -0.25 -12.20 -3.04
N ARG A 41 0.87 -11.86 -2.38
CA ARG A 41 2.06 -12.72 -2.33
C ARG A 41 2.17 -13.57 -1.06
N CYS A 42 1.83 -13.02 0.10
CA CYS A 42 1.90 -13.74 1.39
C CYS A 42 0.54 -13.95 2.07
N GLY A 43 -0.58 -13.60 1.42
CA GLY A 43 -1.93 -13.76 1.98
C GLY A 43 -2.24 -12.84 3.16
N TYR A 44 -1.33 -11.91 3.49
CA TYR A 44 -1.52 -10.96 4.58
C TYR A 44 -2.74 -10.08 4.30
N THR A 45 -3.67 -10.03 5.25
CA THR A 45 -4.87 -9.21 5.13
C THR A 45 -5.02 -8.35 6.37
N GLU A 46 -5.11 -7.05 6.18
CA GLU A 46 -5.30 -6.06 7.24
C GLU A 46 -6.65 -5.38 7.01
N PHE A 47 -7.63 -5.64 7.87
CA PHE A 47 -8.94 -5.03 7.72
C PHE A 47 -8.87 -3.57 8.14
N LYS A 48 -9.45 -2.68 7.32
CA LYS A 48 -9.54 -1.25 7.62
C LYS A 48 -10.55 -1.05 8.76
N LYS A 49 -10.15 -1.27 10.00
CA LYS A 49 -10.88 -0.74 11.15
C LYS A 49 -10.75 0.78 11.10
N LYS A 50 -11.86 1.49 11.28
CA LYS A 50 -12.03 2.95 11.07
C LYS A 50 -11.20 3.86 12.02
N GLU A 51 -10.03 3.46 12.49
CA GLU A 51 -9.32 4.17 13.58
C GLU A 51 -7.96 4.80 13.26
N ASP A 52 -7.43 4.72 12.05
CA ASP A 52 -6.23 5.51 11.70
C ASP A 52 -6.57 6.72 10.83
N LYS A 53 -7.29 7.67 11.45
CA LYS A 53 -6.89 9.07 11.32
C LYS A 53 -5.56 9.18 12.07
N LYS A 54 -4.50 9.64 11.40
CA LYS A 54 -3.41 10.31 12.12
C LYS A 54 -2.98 11.52 11.29
N GLU A 55 -3.51 12.65 11.76
CA GLU A 55 -2.95 14.01 11.83
C GLU A 55 -1.79 14.37 10.89
#